data_AF-A0A952UZI2-F1
#
_entry.id   AF-A0A952UZI2-F1
#
_cell.length_a   1.000
_cell.length_b   1.000
_cell.length_c   1.000
_cell.angle_alpha   90.00
_cell.angle_beta   90.00
_cell.angle_gamma   90.00
#
_symmetry.space_group_name_H-M   'P 1'
#
loop_
_entity.id
_entity.type
_entity.pdbx_description
1 polymer ?
#
loop_
_entity_poly.entity_id
_entity_poly.type
_entity_poly.pdbx_seq_one_letter_code
_entity_poly.pdbx_strand_id
1 'polypeptide(L)'
;MEIVLDKRAVRQIRLSAQDAIEEGDTETLREDILEAFTEEQVEEIERRLDSGDFYEFLTEMLDEWSGDDVDELFELLDAQLGDIGVDVKFEKKPAAEEEEEEESAEEFDEDDEDLDDEDEDDDEEEEEEDDDD
;
A
#
# COMPACT_ATOMS: atom_id res chain seq x y z
N MET A 1 12.83 -9.16 -10.01
CA MET A 1 11.35 -9.21 -10.11
C MET A 1 10.92 -7.94 -10.80
N GLU A 2 9.87 -7.94 -11.62
CA GLU A 2 9.32 -6.72 -12.22
C GLU A 2 7.90 -6.53 -11.71
N ILE A 3 7.62 -5.34 -11.16
CA ILE A 3 6.30 -4.93 -10.67
C ILE A 3 5.90 -3.69 -11.45
N VAL A 4 4.67 -3.67 -11.99
CA VAL A 4 4.12 -2.51 -12.68
C VAL A 4 2.99 -1.94 -11.82
N LEU A 5 3.14 -0.69 -11.39
CA LEU A 5 2.06 0.03 -10.71
C LEU A 5 1.19 0.73 -11.75
N ASP A 6 -0.09 0.37 -11.75
CA ASP A 6 -1.10 0.97 -12.61
C ASP A 6 -1.27 2.46 -12.32
N LYS A 7 -1.75 3.20 -13.33
CA LYS A 7 -1.96 4.65 -13.23
C LYS A 7 -2.80 5.10 -12.03
N ARG A 8 -3.72 4.26 -11.53
CA ARG A 8 -4.56 4.57 -10.35
C ARG A 8 -3.73 4.59 -9.07
N ALA A 9 -2.97 3.52 -8.81
CA ALA A 9 -2.06 3.43 -7.68
C ALA A 9 -1.03 4.58 -7.69
N VAL A 10 -0.44 4.85 -8.86
CA VAL A 10 0.51 5.96 -9.02
C VAL A 10 -0.15 7.32 -8.72
N ARG A 11 -1.41 7.51 -9.10
CA ARG A 11 -2.14 8.76 -8.79
C ARG A 11 -2.42 8.85 -7.29
N GLN A 12 -2.84 7.77 -6.66
CA GLN A 12 -3.17 7.74 -5.23
C GLN A 12 -1.94 8.09 -4.38
N ILE A 13 -0.83 7.38 -4.58
CA ILE A 13 0.45 7.67 -3.91
C ILE A 13 0.88 9.13 -4.12
N ARG A 14 0.63 9.71 -5.30
CA ARG A 14 0.96 11.11 -5.56
C ARG A 14 0.12 12.10 -4.76
N LEU A 15 -1.16 11.79 -4.54
CA LEU A 15 -2.06 12.65 -3.76
C LEU A 15 -1.64 12.61 -2.29
N SER A 16 -1.52 11.43 -1.70
CA SER A 16 -1.09 11.30 -0.31
C SER A 16 0.34 11.76 -0.08
N ALA A 17 1.23 11.70 -1.10
CA ALA A 17 2.55 12.29 -0.98
C ALA A 17 2.47 13.83 -0.93
N GLN A 18 1.54 14.45 -1.66
CA GLN A 18 1.31 15.90 -1.56
C GLN A 18 0.76 16.27 -0.19
N ASP A 19 -0.24 15.53 0.28
CA ASP A 19 -0.82 15.74 1.62
C ASP A 19 0.23 15.55 2.71
N ALA A 20 1.10 14.53 2.60
CA ALA A 20 2.19 14.30 3.53
C ALA A 20 3.22 15.44 3.57
N ILE A 21 3.51 16.06 2.43
CA ILE A 21 4.38 17.25 2.35
C ILE A 21 3.72 18.45 3.04
N GLU A 22 2.41 18.63 2.86
CA GLU A 22 1.66 19.77 3.40
C GLU A 22 1.36 19.64 4.90
N GLU A 23 1.00 18.44 5.35
CA GLU A 23 0.58 18.11 6.71
C GLU A 23 1.75 17.65 7.59
N GLY A 24 2.83 17.16 6.98
CA GLY A 24 3.99 16.59 7.66
C GLY A 24 3.73 15.21 8.27
N ASP A 25 2.73 14.49 7.74
CA ASP A 25 2.33 13.17 8.18
C ASP A 25 2.39 12.16 7.04
N THR A 26 3.11 11.05 7.24
CA THR A 26 3.31 10.03 6.19
C THR A 26 2.52 8.75 6.45
N GLU A 27 1.60 8.74 7.42
CA GLU A 27 0.86 7.52 7.79
C GLU A 27 -0.02 7.06 6.63
N THR A 28 -0.84 7.96 6.09
CA THR A 28 -1.70 7.68 4.92
C THR A 28 -0.90 7.34 3.68
N LEU A 29 0.21 8.08 3.44
CA LEU A 29 1.10 7.80 2.31
C LEU A 29 1.67 6.37 2.35
N ARG A 30 2.07 5.91 3.53
CA ARG A 30 2.59 4.55 3.72
C ARG A 30 1.52 3.50 3.38
N GLU A 31 0.29 3.72 3.83
CA GLU A 31 -0.83 2.82 3.55
C GLU A 31 -1.13 2.77 2.04
N ASP A 32 -1.23 3.93 1.39
CA ASP A 32 -1.45 4.01 -0.06
C ASP A 32 -0.32 3.35 -0.88
N ILE A 33 0.93 3.48 -0.42
CA ILE A 33 2.06 2.78 -1.07
C ILE A 33 1.92 1.28 -0.87
N LEU A 34 1.57 0.80 0.33
CA LEU A 34 1.39 -0.63 0.60
C LEU A 34 0.27 -1.22 -0.27
N GLU A 35 -0.88 -0.56 -0.34
CA GLU A 35 -2.06 -0.97 -1.11
C GLU A 35 -1.84 -0.95 -2.62
N ALA A 36 -0.83 -0.22 -3.10
CA ALA A 36 -0.44 -0.26 -4.51
C ALA A 36 0.15 -1.61 -4.94
N PHE A 37 0.61 -2.42 -3.99
CA PHE A 37 1.15 -3.76 -4.25
C PHE A 37 0.12 -4.83 -3.89
N THR A 38 0.06 -5.89 -4.69
CA THR A 38 -0.77 -7.05 -4.34
C THR A 38 -0.15 -7.83 -3.18
N GLU A 39 -0.97 -8.57 -2.41
CA GLU A 39 -0.48 -9.40 -1.30
C GLU A 39 0.66 -10.35 -1.74
N GLU A 40 0.56 -10.97 -2.93
CA GLU A 40 1.63 -11.82 -3.49
C GLU A 40 2.93 -11.04 -3.77
N GLN A 41 2.81 -9.80 -4.23
CA GLN A 41 3.97 -8.92 -4.45
C GLN A 41 4.61 -8.54 -3.12
N VAL A 42 3.80 -8.20 -2.11
CA VAL A 42 4.26 -7.88 -0.75
C VAL A 42 5.00 -9.07 -0.14
N GLU A 43 4.41 -10.25 -0.10
CA GLU A 43 5.05 -11.47 0.46
C GLU A 43 6.40 -11.77 -0.20
N GLU A 44 6.48 -11.59 -1.52
CA GLU A 44 7.68 -11.89 -2.29
C GLU A 44 8.73 -10.76 -2.18
N ILE A 45 8.34 -9.52 -1.88
CA ILE A 45 9.25 -8.44 -1.43
C ILE A 45 9.79 -8.79 -0.04
N GLU A 46 8.93 -9.13 0.92
CA GLU A 46 9.30 -9.50 2.30
C GLU A 46 10.26 -10.67 2.35
N ARG A 47 10.08 -11.66 1.48
CA ARG A 47 11.00 -12.78 1.35
C ARG A 47 12.42 -12.37 0.95
N ARG A 48 12.58 -11.21 0.29
CA ARG A 48 13.87 -10.64 -0.11
C ARG A 48 14.40 -9.63 0.89
N LEU A 49 13.54 -9.04 1.71
CA LEU A 49 13.97 -8.19 2.82
C LEU A 49 14.69 -9.05 3.87
N ASP A 50 15.88 -8.61 4.27
CA ASP A 50 16.62 -9.21 5.40
C ASP A 50 16.18 -8.60 6.75
N SER A 51 15.46 -7.47 6.73
CA SER A 51 15.27 -6.58 7.89
C SER A 51 13.88 -6.59 8.54
N GLY A 52 12.84 -7.12 7.91
CA GLY A 52 11.48 -7.03 8.47
C GLY A 52 10.39 -7.26 7.43
N ASP A 53 9.16 -6.91 7.79
CA ASP A 53 8.01 -6.85 6.88
C ASP A 53 8.07 -5.60 5.98
N PHE A 54 7.23 -5.58 4.94
CA PHE A 54 7.26 -4.50 3.95
C PHE A 54 6.82 -3.16 4.57
N TYR A 55 5.96 -3.18 5.59
CA TYR A 55 5.50 -1.97 6.27
C TYR A 55 6.62 -1.31 7.09
N GLU A 56 7.44 -2.09 7.78
CA GLU A 56 8.66 -1.59 8.45
C GLU A 56 9.61 -0.95 7.43
N PHE A 57 9.87 -1.63 6.31
CA PHE A 57 10.68 -1.08 5.21
C PHE A 57 10.14 0.25 4.69
N LEU A 58 8.83 0.37 4.44
CA LEU A 58 8.21 1.62 4.01
C LEU A 58 8.36 2.72 5.06
N THR A 59 8.24 2.37 6.34
CA THR A 59 8.42 3.33 7.45
C THR A 59 9.86 3.85 7.50
N GLU A 60 10.85 2.97 7.36
CA GLU A 60 12.27 3.37 7.31
C GLU A 60 12.58 4.24 6.08
N MET A 61 12.02 3.90 4.92
CA MET A 61 12.15 4.70 3.69
C MET A 61 11.55 6.09 3.85
N LEU A 62 10.34 6.19 4.42
CA LEU A 62 9.64 7.46 4.58
C LEU A 62 10.32 8.37 5.62
N ASP A 63 11.02 7.81 6.61
CA ASP A 63 11.89 8.58 7.52
C ASP A 63 13.14 9.14 6.82
N GLU A 64 13.62 8.47 5.77
CA GLU A 64 14.73 8.95 4.92
C GLU A 64 14.26 10.00 3.89
N TRP A 65 13.00 9.94 3.47
CA TRP A 65 12.45 10.90 2.51
C TRP A 65 12.39 12.31 3.10
N SER A 66 12.88 13.28 2.33
CA SER A 66 12.94 14.69 2.73
C SER A 66 11.55 15.32 2.95
N GLY A 67 10.53 14.80 2.27
CA GLY A 67 9.22 15.44 2.17
C GLY A 67 9.24 16.74 1.37
N ASP A 68 10.20 16.94 0.45
CA ASP A 68 10.25 18.15 -0.40
C ASP A 68 9.57 17.94 -1.78
N ASP A 69 9.72 16.76 -2.38
CA ASP A 69 9.24 16.48 -3.73
C ASP A 69 8.68 15.04 -3.87
N VAL A 70 7.53 14.91 -4.55
CA VAL A 70 6.89 13.61 -4.80
C VAL A 70 7.71 12.74 -5.76
N ASP A 71 8.40 13.34 -6.75
CA ASP A 71 9.24 12.56 -7.65
C ASP A 71 10.44 11.93 -6.90
N GLU A 72 10.95 12.58 -5.85
CA GLU A 72 12.00 12.00 -4.98
C GLU A 72 11.53 10.72 -4.29
N LEU A 73 10.28 10.70 -3.79
CA LEU A 73 9.69 9.50 -3.20
C LEU A 73 9.72 8.31 -4.17
N PHE A 74 9.31 8.52 -5.43
CA PHE A 74 9.30 7.44 -6.43
C PHE A 74 10.71 6.98 -6.81
N GLU A 75 11.68 7.90 -6.87
CA GLU A 75 13.08 7.57 -7.09
C GLU A 75 13.66 6.76 -5.92
N LEU A 76 13.30 7.13 -4.69
CA LEU A 76 13.70 6.42 -3.48
C LEU A 76 13.13 5.01 -3.42
N LEU A 77 11.83 4.87 -3.71
CA LEU A 77 11.13 3.59 -3.78
C LEU A 77 11.76 2.67 -4.84
N ASP A 78 12.03 3.18 -6.05
CA ASP A 78 12.68 2.40 -7.12
C ASP A 78 14.11 1.99 -6.75
N ALA A 79 14.88 2.88 -6.12
CA ALA A 79 16.25 2.60 -5.70
C ALA A 79 16.30 1.53 -4.61
N GLN A 80 15.52 1.69 -3.53
CA GLN A 80 15.55 0.77 -2.40
C GLN A 80 15.00 -0.62 -2.77
N LEU A 81 13.90 -0.68 -3.54
CA LEU A 81 13.39 -1.96 -4.07
C LEU A 81 14.37 -2.57 -5.10
N GLY A 82 15.05 -1.74 -5.88
CA GLY A 82 16.08 -2.16 -6.82
C GLY A 82 17.26 -2.87 -6.14
N ASP A 83 17.66 -2.40 -4.95
CA ASP A 83 18.75 -2.99 -4.16
C ASP A 83 18.45 -4.44 -3.73
N ILE A 84 17.17 -4.75 -3.46
CA ILE A 84 16.69 -6.11 -3.15
C ILE A 84 16.29 -6.91 -4.40
N GLY A 85 16.51 -6.37 -5.60
CA GLY A 85 16.27 -7.04 -6.88
C GLY A 85 14.83 -6.99 -7.38
N VAL A 86 14.07 -5.98 -6.94
CA VAL A 86 12.70 -5.66 -7.39
C VAL A 86 12.75 -4.40 -8.25
N ASP A 87 12.44 -4.54 -9.54
CA ASP A 87 12.34 -3.44 -10.48
C ASP A 87 10.89 -2.97 -10.53
N VAL A 88 10.66 -1.68 -10.20
CA VAL A 88 9.31 -1.09 -10.21
C VAL A 88 9.14 -0.21 -11.43
N LYS A 89 7.98 -0.32 -12.07
CA LYS A 89 7.60 0.45 -13.24
C LYS A 89 6.32 1.21 -12.94
N PHE A 90 6.43 2.53 -12.91
CA PHE A 90 5.27 3.39 -12.70
C PHE A 90 4.63 3.72 -14.05
N GLU A 91 3.37 3.35 -14.23
CA GLU A 91 2.62 3.82 -15.39
C GLU A 91 2.42 5.35 -15.30
N LYS A 92 3.32 6.09 -15.94
CA LYS A 92 3.12 7.52 -16.17
C LYS A 92 1.94 7.67 -17.12
N LYS A 93 0.98 8.52 -16.72
CA LYS A 93 -0.10 9.04 -17.59
C LYS A 93 0.50 9.22 -18.99
N PRO A 94 -0.06 8.63 -20.07
CA PRO A 94 0.53 8.74 -21.38
C PRO A 94 0.72 10.23 -21.67
N ALA A 95 1.98 10.64 -21.80
CA ALA A 95 2.38 11.99 -22.18
C ALA A 95 2.07 12.20 -23.67
N ALA A 96 0.79 12.07 -24.01
CA ALA A 96 0.25 12.53 -25.27
C ALA A 96 -0.55 13.79 -24.94
N GLU A 97 0.07 14.92 -25.28
CA GLU A 97 -0.54 16.23 -25.46
C GLU A 97 -0.60 17.11 -24.19
N GLU A 98 0.35 18.05 -24.15
CA GLU A 98 0.10 19.40 -23.63
C GLU A 98 -1.24 19.88 -24.23
N GLU A 99 -2.33 19.84 -23.47
CA GLU A 99 -3.39 20.85 -23.43
C GLU A 99 -4.55 20.35 -22.53
N GLU A 100 -5.04 21.30 -21.73
CA GLU A 100 -6.27 21.26 -20.92
C GLU A 100 -6.16 20.63 -19.51
N GLU A 101 -6.09 21.55 -18.54
CA GLU A 101 -6.84 21.45 -17.28
C GLU A 101 -8.18 20.73 -17.53
N GLU A 102 -8.37 19.56 -16.95
CA GLU A 102 -9.64 19.26 -16.30
C GLU A 102 -9.36 18.53 -15.00
N GLU A 103 -9.74 19.22 -13.92
CA GLU A 103 -10.12 18.63 -12.66
C GLU A 103 -10.95 17.37 -12.91
N SER A 104 -10.36 16.24 -12.60
CA SER A 104 -11.12 15.04 -12.28
C SER A 104 -10.51 14.51 -11.01
N ALA A 105 -10.87 15.18 -9.91
CA ALA A 105 -11.17 14.49 -8.67
C ALA A 105 -12.21 13.41 -9.04
N GLU A 106 -11.71 12.23 -9.44
CA GLU A 106 -12.55 11.06 -9.41
C GLU A 106 -12.80 10.82 -7.93
N GLU A 107 -14.01 11.19 -7.52
CA GLU A 107 -14.69 10.78 -6.30
C GLU A 107 -14.18 9.40 -5.88
N PHE A 108 -13.48 9.37 -4.76
CA PHE A 108 -13.20 8.16 -4.01
C PHE A 108 -14.57 7.61 -3.64
N ASP A 109 -15.02 6.57 -4.35
CA ASP A 109 -16.24 5.83 -4.02
C ASP A 109 -15.88 4.96 -2.82
N GLU A 110 -15.96 5.54 -1.61
CA GLU A 110 -15.89 4.85 -0.31
C GLU A 110 -17.15 4.00 -0.08
N ASP A 111 -17.51 3.11 -1.02
CA ASP A 111 -18.55 2.10 -0.81
C ASP A 111 -17.89 0.77 -0.42
N ASP A 112 -17.24 0.80 0.75
CA ASP A 112 -16.84 -0.39 1.53
C ASP A 112 -17.48 -0.30 2.93
N GLU A 113 -18.82 -0.36 2.99
CA GLU A 113 -19.56 -0.56 4.24
C GLU A 113 -20.75 -1.52 4.03
N ASP A 114 -20.48 -2.83 4.07
CA ASP A 114 -21.43 -3.87 4.52
C ASP A 114 -20.57 -5.13 4.88
N LEU A 115 -20.00 -5.29 6.08
CA LEU A 115 -20.51 -4.85 7.38
C LEU A 115 -21.67 -5.73 7.87
N ASP A 116 -21.89 -6.94 7.32
CA ASP A 116 -22.86 -7.91 7.88
C ASP A 116 -22.21 -8.69 9.04
N ASP A 117 -22.13 -8.02 10.19
CA ASP A 117 -21.94 -8.59 11.51
C ASP A 117 -23.33 -8.81 12.13
N GLU A 118 -23.73 -10.07 12.35
CA GLU A 118 -24.61 -10.52 13.44
C GLU A 118 -24.88 -12.03 13.30
N ASP A 119 -24.13 -12.85 14.05
CA ASP A 119 -24.71 -13.68 15.12
C ASP A 119 -23.62 -14.50 15.83
N GLU A 120 -23.25 -14.02 17.01
CA GLU A 120 -22.74 -14.80 18.13
C GLU A 120 -23.73 -15.92 18.49
N ASP A 121 -23.28 -17.18 18.56
CA ASP A 121 -23.75 -18.08 19.62
C ASP A 121 -22.58 -18.99 20.01
N ASP A 122 -21.88 -18.50 21.03
CA ASP A 122 -20.98 -19.21 21.92
C ASP A 122 -21.81 -20.13 22.83
N ASP A 123 -21.53 -21.43 22.83
CA ASP A 123 -21.55 -22.20 24.08
C ASP A 123 -20.77 -23.51 23.88
N GLU A 124 -19.61 -23.52 24.51
CA GLU A 124 -18.66 -24.62 24.63
C GLU A 124 -19.18 -25.78 25.51
N GLU A 125 -18.49 -26.92 25.34
CA GLU A 125 -18.18 -27.97 26.32
C GLU A 125 -18.81 -29.36 26.10
N GLU A 126 -17.97 -30.20 25.49
CA GLU A 126 -17.91 -31.64 25.69
C GLU A 126 -17.72 -31.97 27.17
N GLU A 127 -18.50 -32.88 27.75
CA GLU A 127 -17.94 -33.86 28.68
C GLU A 127 -18.57 -35.24 28.45
N GLU A 128 -17.70 -36.18 28.12
CA GLU A 128 -17.96 -37.61 28.03
C GLU A 128 -18.04 -38.21 29.43
N GLU A 129 -19.08 -39.00 29.72
CA GLU A 129 -19.01 -39.99 30.80
C GLU A 129 -19.33 -41.39 30.27
N ASP A 130 -18.27 -42.18 30.30
CA ASP A 130 -18.12 -43.61 29.99
C ASP A 130 -18.84 -44.49 31.04
N ASP A 131 -19.47 -45.56 30.54
CA ASP A 131 -19.65 -46.93 31.09
C ASP A 131 -19.58 -47.19 32.63
N ASP A 132 -20.66 -47.75 33.19
CA ASP A 132 -20.59 -48.68 34.35
C ASP A 132 -21.62 -49.81 34.17
N ASP A 133 -21.12 -51.05 33.98
CA ASP A 133 -21.80 -52.35 34.07
C ASP A 133 -21.69 -52.95 35.49
#